data_AF-Q0QFS2-F1
#
_entry.id   AF-Q0QFS2-F1
#
_cell.length_a   1.000
_cell.length_b   1.000
_cell.length_c   1.000
_cell.angle_alpha   90.00
_cell.angle_beta   90.00
_cell.angle_gamma   90.00
#
_symmetry.space_group_name_H-M   'P 1'
#
loop_
_entity.id
_entity.type
_entity.pdbx_description
1 polymer ?
#
loop_
_entity_poly.entity_id
_entity_poly.type
_entity_poly.pdbx_seq_one_letter_code
_entity_poly.pdbx_strand_id
1 'polypeptide(L)'
;CNGLQHYAALGGDEIGAKKVNLVPSDSPQDVYSGVATVVAKRVHDDALAGHELGKLLDGKVDRKVVKQTVMTSVYGVTYIGARLQIHNALSDKEIDWRDDDQLYHASAYIINHTFEALNQMFLGARNIMKWLADCARIIAKNKDPVAWVTPLGLPIVQPYVKNQNFTVKTVVQHVLLHDIRKDLPVNTIKQRSAFPPNYVHSLDSCHMMLTAIECKKHNIAYASVHDSYWTHACTVDHMSKILRDQFVELHSQPLLHRLREWFIKRYGKDGRVEFPPVPERGPLDLQVVKQSKYFFH
;
A
#
# COMPACT_ATOMS: atom_id res chain seq x y z
N CYS A 1 -6.79 5.41 -5.21
CA CYS A 1 -5.82 4.82 -4.26
C CYS A 1 -6.50 3.77 -3.40
N ASN A 2 -6.81 2.60 -3.95
CA ASN A 2 -7.54 1.56 -3.23
C ASN A 2 -6.79 1.08 -1.97
N GLY A 3 -5.46 0.85 -2.04
CA GLY A 3 -4.69 0.44 -0.87
C GLY A 3 -4.80 1.41 0.34
N LEU A 4 -4.77 2.74 0.09
CA LEU A 4 -4.98 3.73 1.15
C LEU A 4 -6.41 3.73 1.69
N GLN A 5 -7.42 3.45 0.87
CA GLN A 5 -8.81 3.30 1.33
C GLN A 5 -8.92 2.14 2.31
N HIS A 6 -8.34 0.97 1.98
CA HIS A 6 -8.33 -0.16 2.90
C HIS A 6 -7.58 0.14 4.20
N TYR A 7 -6.42 0.80 4.15
CA TYR A 7 -5.71 1.19 5.37
C TYR A 7 -6.46 2.23 6.21
N ALA A 8 -7.08 3.23 5.59
CA ALA A 8 -7.87 4.23 6.31
C ALA A 8 -9.08 3.59 7.00
N ALA A 9 -9.73 2.62 6.36
CA ALA A 9 -10.83 1.86 6.95
C ALA A 9 -10.38 0.95 8.11
N LEU A 10 -9.28 0.21 7.93
CA LEU A 10 -8.68 -0.63 8.97
C LEU A 10 -8.25 0.19 10.19
N GLY A 11 -7.62 1.34 9.96
CA GLY A 11 -7.07 2.21 11.01
C GLY A 11 -8.04 3.21 11.59
N GLY A 12 -9.24 3.33 11.02
CA GLY A 12 -10.22 4.34 11.45
C GLY A 12 -9.71 5.78 11.31
N ASP A 13 -8.82 6.04 10.35
CA ASP A 13 -8.16 7.33 10.15
C ASP A 13 -9.08 8.28 9.37
N GLU A 14 -9.80 9.16 10.07
CA GLU A 14 -10.79 10.06 9.47
C GLU A 14 -10.18 11.06 8.48
N ILE A 15 -9.00 11.61 8.81
CA ILE A 15 -8.29 12.57 7.95
C ILE A 15 -7.83 11.85 6.67
N GLY A 16 -7.20 10.70 6.83
CA GLY A 16 -6.79 9.85 5.71
C GLY A 16 -7.99 9.43 4.85
N ALA A 17 -9.08 9.00 5.49
CA ALA A 17 -10.32 8.59 4.85
C ALA A 17 -10.95 9.69 3.99
N LYS A 18 -10.97 10.94 4.47
CA LYS A 18 -11.41 12.08 3.68
C LYS A 18 -10.55 12.26 2.43
N LYS A 19 -9.22 12.19 2.56
CA LYS A 19 -8.29 12.36 1.42
C LYS A 19 -8.41 11.28 0.35
N VAL A 20 -9.00 10.13 0.68
CA VAL A 20 -9.22 9.01 -0.26
C VAL A 20 -10.69 8.74 -0.55
N ASN A 21 -11.55 9.75 -0.36
CA ASN A 21 -12.97 9.72 -0.70
C ASN A 21 -13.80 8.64 0.02
N LEU A 22 -13.40 8.23 1.22
CA LEU A 22 -14.26 7.40 2.08
C LEU A 22 -15.32 8.25 2.79
N VAL A 23 -15.02 9.51 3.07
CA VAL A 23 -15.97 10.45 3.68
C VAL A 23 -16.67 11.26 2.58
N PRO A 24 -18.01 11.46 2.66
CA PRO A 24 -18.75 12.29 1.71
C PRO A 24 -18.15 13.69 1.57
N SER A 25 -18.14 14.21 0.35
CA SER A 25 -17.69 15.55 0.01
C SER A 25 -18.38 16.05 -1.25
N ASP A 26 -18.42 17.37 -1.43
CA ASP A 26 -19.04 18.01 -2.60
C ASP A 26 -18.18 17.89 -3.87
N SER A 27 -16.89 17.60 -3.72
CA SER A 27 -15.93 17.47 -4.80
C SER A 27 -14.94 16.32 -4.54
N PRO A 28 -14.51 15.59 -5.59
CA PRO A 28 -13.57 14.48 -5.42
C PRO A 28 -12.26 14.98 -4.82
N GLN A 29 -11.77 14.28 -3.80
CA GLN A 29 -10.48 14.54 -3.18
C GLN A 29 -9.38 13.87 -3.99
N ASP A 30 -8.31 14.63 -4.24
CA ASP A 30 -7.12 14.15 -4.92
C ASP A 30 -5.95 14.09 -3.93
N VAL A 31 -5.72 12.89 -3.39
CA VAL A 31 -4.60 12.62 -2.47
C VAL A 31 -3.24 13.02 -3.07
N TYR A 32 -3.05 12.84 -4.39
CA TYR A 32 -1.78 13.13 -5.05
C TYR A 32 -1.53 14.64 -5.10
N SER A 33 -2.56 15.42 -5.47
CA SER A 33 -2.49 16.88 -5.44
C SER A 33 -2.29 17.38 -4.01
N GLY A 34 -2.97 16.79 -3.03
CA GLY A 34 -2.79 17.13 -1.62
C GLY A 34 -1.35 16.92 -1.14
N VAL A 35 -0.74 15.78 -1.46
CA VAL A 35 0.68 15.51 -1.15
C VAL A 35 1.59 16.48 -1.91
N ALA A 36 1.34 16.72 -3.20
CA ALA A 36 2.13 17.65 -4.00
C ALA A 36 2.12 19.06 -3.41
N THR A 37 0.97 19.56 -2.96
CA THR A 37 0.86 20.88 -2.30
C THR A 37 1.68 20.94 -1.01
N VAL A 38 1.64 19.90 -0.17
CA VAL A 38 2.43 19.85 1.06
C VAL A 38 3.94 19.83 0.75
N VAL A 39 4.37 19.05 -0.25
CA VAL A 39 5.77 18.99 -0.68
C VAL A 39 6.20 20.32 -1.28
N ALA A 40 5.43 20.88 -2.22
CA ALA A 40 5.73 22.16 -2.85
C ALA A 40 5.86 23.29 -1.83
N LYS A 41 4.98 23.33 -0.82
CA LYS A 41 5.10 24.30 0.27
C LYS A 41 6.43 24.18 1.02
N ARG A 42 6.84 22.96 1.38
CA ARG A 42 8.11 22.74 2.10
C ARG A 42 9.32 23.11 1.24
N VAL A 43 9.27 22.77 -0.05
CA VAL A 43 10.32 23.16 -1.01
C VAL A 43 10.43 24.68 -1.13
N HIS A 44 9.30 25.38 -1.16
CA HIS A 44 9.25 26.85 -1.16
C HIS A 44 9.82 27.44 0.15
N ASP A 45 9.42 26.90 1.30
CA ASP A 45 9.93 27.33 2.61
C ASP A 45 11.47 27.13 2.70
N ASP A 46 11.99 26.00 2.20
CA ASP A 46 13.42 25.73 2.11
C ASP A 46 14.14 26.66 1.13
N ALA A 47 13.49 27.04 0.01
CA ALA A 47 14.02 28.01 -0.94
C ALA A 47 14.21 29.39 -0.30
N LEU A 48 13.21 29.84 0.47
CA LEU A 48 13.27 31.08 1.25
C LEU A 48 14.35 31.03 2.33
N ALA A 49 14.57 29.86 2.94
CA ALA A 49 15.63 29.62 3.92
C ALA A 49 17.04 29.51 3.29
N GLY A 50 17.15 29.57 1.96
CA GLY A 50 18.42 29.59 1.25
C GLY A 50 18.92 28.24 0.75
N HIS A 51 18.15 27.15 0.90
CA HIS A 51 18.54 25.80 0.47
C HIS A 51 18.65 25.72 -1.06
N GLU A 52 19.80 25.22 -1.57
CA GLU A 52 20.09 25.22 -3.01
C GLU A 52 19.07 24.41 -3.82
N LEU A 53 18.78 23.17 -3.40
CA LEU A 53 17.76 22.34 -4.08
C LEU A 53 16.34 22.89 -3.88
N GLY A 54 16.10 23.62 -2.79
CA GLY A 54 14.83 24.30 -2.55
C GLY A 54 14.59 25.34 -3.64
N LYS A 55 15.58 26.22 -3.87
CA LYS A 55 15.54 27.24 -4.93
C LYS A 55 15.41 26.63 -6.33
N LEU A 56 16.14 25.54 -6.61
CA LEU A 56 16.10 24.87 -7.91
C LEU A 56 14.71 24.28 -8.22
N LEU A 57 14.03 23.75 -7.20
CA LEU A 57 12.78 23.00 -7.35
C LEU A 57 11.54 23.80 -6.97
N ASP A 58 11.69 25.05 -6.54
CA ASP A 58 10.58 25.93 -6.19
C ASP A 58 9.64 26.13 -7.40
N GLY A 59 8.35 25.91 -7.20
CA GLY A 59 7.36 25.89 -8.26
C GLY A 59 7.46 24.75 -9.29
N LYS A 60 8.40 23.79 -9.13
CA LYS A 60 8.58 22.65 -10.06
C LYS A 60 7.93 21.35 -9.60
N VAL A 61 7.54 21.26 -8.32
CA VAL A 61 6.87 20.09 -7.76
C VAL A 61 5.36 20.16 -8.01
N ASP A 62 4.84 19.17 -8.72
CA ASP A 62 3.41 19.05 -8.99
C ASP A 62 2.90 17.62 -8.74
N ARG A 63 1.61 17.43 -9.03
CA ARG A 63 0.95 16.14 -8.93
C ARG A 63 1.66 15.05 -9.73
N LYS A 64 2.17 15.33 -10.94
CA LYS A 64 2.81 14.34 -11.82
C LYS A 64 4.07 13.79 -11.14
N VAL A 65 4.86 14.67 -10.50
CA VAL A 65 6.10 14.28 -9.81
C VAL A 65 5.84 13.26 -8.70
N VAL A 66 4.85 13.48 -7.84
CA VAL A 66 4.62 12.63 -6.65
C VAL A 66 3.66 11.46 -6.89
N LYS A 67 2.86 11.47 -7.96
CA LYS A 67 1.74 10.53 -8.18
C LYS A 67 2.16 9.06 -8.09
N GLN A 68 3.21 8.67 -8.82
CA GLN A 68 3.63 7.26 -8.88
C GLN A 68 4.14 6.77 -7.53
N THR A 69 4.92 7.60 -6.84
CA THR A 69 5.44 7.31 -5.50
C THR A 69 4.33 7.17 -4.48
N VAL A 70 3.39 8.11 -4.44
CA VAL A 70 2.24 8.04 -3.53
C VAL A 70 1.43 6.77 -3.79
N MET A 71 1.19 6.43 -5.06
CA MET A 71 0.45 5.22 -5.44
C MET A 71 1.15 3.93 -5.02
N THR A 72 2.48 3.85 -5.16
CA THR A 72 3.24 2.62 -4.86
C THR A 72 3.71 2.52 -3.40
N SER A 73 3.67 3.62 -2.64
CA SER A 73 4.05 3.69 -1.22
C SER A 73 3.31 2.68 -0.34
N VAL A 74 1.99 2.56 -0.52
CA VAL A 74 1.16 1.60 0.22
C VAL A 74 1.39 0.16 -0.17
N TYR A 75 2.08 -0.06 -1.29
CA TYR A 75 2.42 -1.38 -1.79
C TYR A 75 3.86 -1.80 -1.45
N GLY A 76 4.50 -1.11 -0.50
CA GLY A 76 5.81 -1.49 0.03
C GLY A 76 6.98 -1.16 -0.90
N VAL A 77 6.82 -0.15 -1.78
CA VAL A 77 7.97 0.38 -2.54
C VAL A 77 9.10 0.76 -1.58
N THR A 78 10.33 0.39 -1.92
CA THR A 78 11.50 0.76 -1.13
C THR A 78 11.87 2.22 -1.38
N TYR A 79 12.63 2.84 -0.47
CA TYR A 79 13.17 4.19 -0.69
C TYR A 79 13.91 4.31 -2.03
N ILE A 80 14.71 3.31 -2.39
CA ILE A 80 15.45 3.27 -3.65
C ILE A 80 14.49 3.27 -4.85
N GLY A 81 13.48 2.40 -4.83
CA GLY A 81 12.49 2.35 -5.90
C GLY A 81 11.66 3.63 -6.00
N ALA A 82 11.30 4.21 -4.85
CA ALA A 82 10.53 5.44 -4.77
C ALA A 82 11.32 6.65 -5.29
N ARG A 83 12.61 6.77 -4.91
CA ARG A 83 13.52 7.79 -5.44
C ARG A 83 13.65 7.68 -6.95
N LEU A 84 13.76 6.46 -7.50
CA LEU A 84 13.85 6.26 -8.95
C LEU A 84 12.57 6.72 -9.67
N GLN A 85 11.39 6.53 -9.08
CA GLN A 85 10.14 7.04 -9.65
C GLN A 85 10.11 8.57 -9.68
N ILE A 86 10.55 9.23 -8.59
CA ILE A 86 10.70 10.69 -8.55
C ILE A 86 11.73 11.16 -9.57
N HIS A 87 12.85 10.45 -9.69
CA HIS A 87 13.91 10.75 -10.65
C HIS A 87 13.39 10.75 -12.09
N ASN A 88 12.67 9.69 -12.49
CA ASN A 88 12.07 9.61 -13.81
C ASN A 88 11.01 10.71 -14.03
N ALA A 89 10.27 11.09 -12.98
CA ALA A 89 9.27 12.15 -13.09
C ALA A 89 9.89 13.56 -13.15
N LEU A 90 11.07 13.76 -12.55
CA LEU A 90 11.84 15.00 -12.62
C LEU A 90 12.66 15.12 -13.91
N SER A 91 13.16 14.01 -14.47
CA SER A 91 13.85 14.01 -15.77
C SER A 91 12.92 14.44 -16.91
N ASP A 92 11.61 14.20 -16.77
CA ASP A 92 10.57 14.65 -17.69
C ASP A 92 10.27 16.16 -17.60
N LYS A 93 10.85 16.89 -16.65
CA LYS A 93 10.61 18.32 -16.43
C LYS A 93 11.65 19.17 -17.17
N GLU A 94 11.21 20.32 -17.67
CA GLU A 94 12.08 21.37 -18.19
C GLU A 94 12.82 22.09 -17.04
N ILE A 95 13.86 21.42 -16.53
CA ILE A 95 14.79 21.91 -15.52
C ILE A 95 16.20 21.74 -16.10
N ASP A 96 17.00 22.80 -16.03
CA ASP A 96 18.39 22.77 -16.48
C ASP A 96 19.26 22.07 -15.42
N TRP A 97 19.43 20.77 -15.59
CA TRP A 97 20.25 19.94 -14.71
C TRP A 97 21.72 20.10 -15.09
N ARG A 98 22.56 20.44 -14.11
CA ARG A 98 24.01 20.53 -14.31
C ARG A 98 24.62 19.18 -14.68
N ASP A 99 24.18 18.12 -14.00
CA ASP A 99 24.68 16.75 -14.13
C ASP A 99 23.64 15.75 -13.56
N ASP A 100 23.85 14.45 -13.83
CA ASP A 100 23.01 13.37 -13.32
C ASP A 100 23.02 13.27 -11.79
N ASP A 101 24.12 13.70 -11.14
CA ASP A 101 24.26 13.71 -9.69
C ASP A 101 23.31 14.74 -9.05
N GLN A 102 23.17 15.93 -9.65
CA GLN A 102 22.23 16.95 -9.20
C GLN A 102 20.79 16.45 -9.30
N LEU A 103 20.44 15.77 -10.41
CA LEU A 103 19.12 15.14 -10.55
C LEU A 103 18.92 14.02 -9.52
N TYR A 104 19.94 13.20 -9.25
CA TYR A 104 19.90 12.18 -8.19
C TYR A 104 19.61 12.81 -6.82
N HIS A 105 20.33 13.86 -6.44
CA HIS A 105 20.17 14.57 -5.17
C HIS A 105 18.83 15.29 -5.07
N ALA A 106 18.38 15.95 -6.14
CA ALA A 106 17.04 16.54 -6.22
C ALA A 106 15.94 15.49 -6.02
N SER A 107 16.10 14.31 -6.63
CA SER A 107 15.17 13.20 -6.46
C SER A 107 15.13 12.69 -5.01
N ALA A 108 16.30 12.58 -4.37
CA ALA A 108 16.44 12.19 -2.97
C ALA A 108 15.81 13.23 -2.01
N TYR A 109 15.97 14.52 -2.33
CA TYR A 109 15.37 15.62 -1.58
C TYR A 109 13.84 15.59 -1.65
N ILE A 110 13.26 15.48 -2.85
CA ILE A 110 11.80 15.41 -3.03
C ILE A 110 11.20 14.15 -2.40
N ILE A 111 11.85 12.99 -2.50
CA ILE A 111 11.30 11.77 -1.89
C ILE A 111 11.24 11.86 -0.37
N ASN A 112 12.22 12.50 0.28
CA ASN A 112 12.21 12.72 1.73
C ASN A 112 10.98 13.54 2.15
N HIS A 113 10.75 14.70 1.52
CA HIS A 113 9.57 15.50 1.80
C HIS A 113 8.26 14.78 1.45
N THR A 114 8.24 13.98 0.39
CA THR A 114 7.07 13.19 -0.01
C THR A 114 6.72 12.14 1.04
N PHE A 115 7.72 11.41 1.56
CA PHE A 115 7.51 10.42 2.62
C PHE A 115 7.09 11.04 3.94
N GLU A 116 7.67 12.18 4.30
CA GLU A 116 7.22 12.92 5.48
C GLU A 116 5.78 13.42 5.36
N ALA A 117 5.38 13.94 4.19
CA ALA A 117 4.00 14.34 3.93
C ALA A 117 3.04 13.15 4.03
N LEU A 118 3.39 12.00 3.44
CA LEU A 118 2.60 10.77 3.56
C LEU A 118 2.49 10.28 5.01
N ASN A 119 3.59 10.31 5.76
CA ASN A 119 3.62 9.89 7.16
C ASN A 119 2.72 10.77 8.04
N GLN A 120 2.64 12.07 7.75
CA GLN A 120 1.75 12.99 8.45
C GLN A 120 0.28 12.79 8.05
N MET A 121 0.00 12.55 6.77
CA MET A 121 -1.36 12.43 6.26
C MET A 121 -2.03 11.08 6.55
N PHE A 122 -1.23 10.01 6.74
CA PHE A 122 -1.72 8.64 6.88
C PHE A 122 -1.06 7.91 8.05
N LEU A 123 -1.10 8.52 9.23
CA LEU A 123 -0.47 7.97 10.44
C LEU A 123 -1.04 6.58 10.80
N GLY A 124 -2.37 6.41 10.68
CA GLY A 124 -3.03 5.13 10.96
C GLY A 124 -2.55 4.02 10.02
N ALA A 125 -2.50 4.30 8.72
CA ALA A 125 -2.00 3.37 7.71
C ALA A 125 -0.55 2.95 8.01
N ARG A 126 0.32 3.91 8.34
CA ARG A 126 1.73 3.65 8.66
C ARG A 126 1.88 2.75 9.88
N ASN A 127 1.11 2.98 10.93
CA ASN A 127 1.17 2.18 12.15
C ASN A 127 0.73 0.72 11.88
N ILE A 128 -0.29 0.52 11.05
CA ILE A 128 -0.74 -0.81 10.63
C ILE A 128 0.30 -1.49 9.74
N MET A 129 0.86 -0.79 8.74
CA MET A 129 1.93 -1.33 7.89
C MET A 129 3.14 -1.77 8.73
N LYS A 130 3.54 -0.97 9.71
CA LYS A 130 4.60 -1.30 10.65
C LYS A 130 4.25 -2.53 11.48
N TRP A 131 3.04 -2.59 12.04
CA TRP A 131 2.56 -3.73 12.83
C TRP A 131 2.57 -5.03 12.02
N LEU A 132 2.02 -5.00 10.80
CA LEU A 132 2.07 -6.14 9.86
C LEU A 132 3.52 -6.58 9.61
N ALA A 133 4.41 -5.64 9.28
CA ALA A 133 5.82 -5.94 9.04
C ALA A 133 6.51 -6.52 10.29
N ASP A 134 6.20 -6.03 11.49
CA ASP A 134 6.75 -6.56 12.74
C ASP A 134 6.25 -8.00 13.01
N CYS A 135 4.95 -8.28 12.81
CA CYS A 135 4.40 -9.65 12.85
C CYS A 135 5.09 -10.58 11.85
N ALA A 136 5.25 -10.16 10.60
CA ALA A 136 5.93 -10.95 9.56
C ALA A 136 7.39 -11.23 9.90
N ARG A 137 8.09 -10.24 10.49
CA ARG A 137 9.47 -10.42 10.96
C ARG A 137 9.55 -11.48 12.06
N ILE A 138 8.62 -11.45 13.01
CA ILE A 138 8.55 -12.40 14.11
C ILE A 138 8.35 -13.83 13.59
N ILE A 139 7.40 -14.03 12.67
CA ILE A 139 7.12 -15.33 12.03
C ILE A 139 8.36 -15.83 11.27
N ALA A 140 8.91 -14.99 10.39
CA ALA A 140 10.02 -15.39 9.54
C ALA A 140 11.35 -15.57 10.30
N LYS A 141 11.53 -14.96 11.48
CA LYS A 141 12.67 -15.27 12.37
C LYS A 141 12.59 -16.68 12.96
N ASN A 142 11.38 -17.20 13.13
CA ASN A 142 11.12 -18.58 13.57
C ASN A 142 11.12 -19.58 12.40
N LYS A 143 11.61 -19.17 11.22
CA LYS A 143 11.76 -19.98 10.00
C LYS A 143 10.45 -20.40 9.34
N ASP A 144 9.32 -19.85 9.76
CA ASP A 144 8.03 -20.09 9.12
C ASP A 144 7.74 -19.04 8.04
N PRO A 145 7.05 -19.41 6.94
CA PRO A 145 6.47 -18.44 6.03
C PRO A 145 5.24 -17.79 6.67
N VAL A 146 5.01 -16.51 6.36
CA VAL A 146 3.77 -15.85 6.76
C VAL A 146 2.63 -16.45 5.95
N ALA A 147 1.58 -16.86 6.64
CA ALA A 147 0.33 -17.30 6.04
C ALA A 147 -0.83 -16.56 6.73
N TRP A 148 -2.03 -16.60 6.17
CA TRP A 148 -3.26 -16.13 6.81
C TRP A 148 -4.46 -16.69 6.04
N VAL A 149 -5.66 -16.45 6.55
CA VAL A 149 -6.90 -16.78 5.85
C VAL A 149 -7.68 -15.49 5.64
N THR A 150 -8.16 -15.26 4.42
CA THR A 150 -8.97 -14.08 4.11
C THR A 150 -10.36 -14.18 4.73
N PRO A 151 -11.12 -13.07 4.83
CA PRO A 151 -12.51 -13.11 5.30
C PRO A 151 -13.44 -14.05 4.50
N LEU A 152 -13.10 -14.34 3.24
CA LEU A 152 -13.82 -15.31 2.39
C LEU A 152 -13.34 -16.76 2.56
N GLY A 153 -12.42 -17.02 3.49
CA GLY A 153 -11.93 -18.37 3.78
C GLY A 153 -10.79 -18.85 2.89
N LEU A 154 -10.20 -17.98 2.05
CA LEU A 154 -9.06 -18.35 1.21
C LEU A 154 -7.76 -18.39 2.03
N PRO A 155 -7.09 -19.55 2.17
CA PRO A 155 -5.76 -19.60 2.79
C PRO A 155 -4.70 -19.03 1.84
N ILE A 156 -3.83 -18.16 2.35
CA ILE A 156 -2.73 -17.54 1.62
C ILE A 156 -1.43 -17.83 2.35
N VAL A 157 -0.36 -18.10 1.59
CA VAL A 157 1.01 -18.29 2.10
C VAL A 157 1.97 -17.48 1.26
N GLN A 158 2.86 -16.70 1.89
CA GLN A 158 3.91 -15.98 1.18
C GLN A 158 5.05 -16.93 0.77
N PRO A 159 5.38 -17.04 -0.52
CA PRO A 159 6.32 -18.05 -1.03
C PRO A 159 7.80 -17.64 -0.89
N TYR A 160 8.11 -16.56 -0.17
CA TYR A 160 9.45 -15.98 -0.20
C TYR A 160 10.46 -16.80 0.61
N VAL A 161 11.30 -17.55 -0.11
CA VAL A 161 12.45 -18.29 0.38
C VAL A 161 13.76 -17.69 -0.14
N LYS A 162 14.90 -18.05 0.47
CA LYS A 162 16.22 -17.63 0.00
C LYS A 162 16.60 -18.46 -1.21
N ASN A 163 16.83 -17.80 -2.34
CA ASN A 163 17.45 -18.45 -3.50
C ASN A 163 18.88 -18.83 -3.11
N GLN A 164 19.23 -20.11 -3.26
CA GLN A 164 20.62 -20.53 -3.23
C GLN A 164 21.10 -20.66 -4.67
N ASN A 165 22.10 -19.87 -5.02
CA ASN A 165 22.78 -20.04 -6.29
C ASN A 165 24.09 -20.75 -6.00
N PHE A 166 24.43 -21.76 -6.78
CA PHE A 166 25.74 -22.40 -6.71
C PHE A 166 26.39 -22.38 -8.08
N THR A 167 27.66 -22.03 -8.09
CA THR A 167 28.44 -21.96 -9.33
C THR A 167 29.13 -23.30 -9.54
N VAL A 168 28.78 -23.99 -10.61
CA VAL A 168 29.47 -25.20 -11.03
C VAL A 168 30.58 -24.81 -11.99
N LYS A 169 31.83 -25.00 -11.57
CA LYS A 169 32.98 -24.85 -12.45
C LYS A 169 33.06 -26.06 -13.38
N THR A 170 33.01 -25.80 -14.68
CA THR A 170 33.26 -26.79 -15.74
C THR A 170 34.64 -26.57 -16.36
N VAL A 171 35.04 -27.42 -17.31
CA VAL A 171 36.32 -27.29 -18.02
C VAL A 171 36.40 -25.99 -18.85
N VAL A 172 35.25 -25.49 -19.34
CA VAL A 172 35.19 -24.35 -20.28
C VAL A 172 34.69 -23.07 -19.60
N GLN A 173 33.81 -23.17 -18.61
CA GLN A 173 33.18 -22.00 -18.00
C GLN A 173 32.65 -22.27 -16.58
N HIS A 174 32.25 -21.21 -15.91
CA HIS A 174 31.49 -21.27 -14.66
C HIS A 174 29.99 -21.14 -14.97
N VAL A 175 29.21 -22.16 -14.62
CA VAL A 175 27.75 -22.15 -14.81
C VAL A 175 27.09 -21.83 -13.48
N LEU A 176 26.29 -20.77 -13.42
CA LEU A 176 25.47 -20.45 -12.26
C LEU A 176 24.19 -21.29 -12.29
N LEU A 177 24.01 -22.16 -11.31
CA LEU A 177 22.78 -22.94 -11.15
C LEU A 177 21.93 -22.39 -10.01
N HIS A 178 20.62 -22.40 -10.21
CA HIS A 178 19.63 -22.01 -9.22
C HIS A 178 19.10 -23.25 -8.50
N ASP A 179 19.23 -23.27 -7.18
CA ASP A 179 18.63 -24.30 -6.35
C ASP A 179 17.10 -24.12 -6.31
N ILE A 180 16.39 -25.10 -6.87
CA ILE A 180 14.92 -25.13 -6.97
C ILE A 180 14.27 -25.98 -5.86
N ARG A 181 15.03 -26.41 -4.84
CA ARG A 181 14.48 -27.24 -3.76
C ARG A 181 13.40 -26.50 -2.97
N LYS A 182 12.42 -27.25 -2.47
CA LYS A 182 11.24 -26.72 -1.73
C LYS A 182 11.50 -26.45 -0.24
N ASP A 183 12.62 -26.90 0.29
CA ASP A 183 13.02 -26.78 1.71
C ASP A 183 13.95 -25.59 1.98
N LEU A 184 14.03 -24.65 1.03
CA LEU A 184 14.86 -23.46 1.18
C LEU A 184 14.42 -22.62 2.39
N PRO A 185 15.39 -22.06 3.15
CA PRO A 185 15.07 -21.26 4.32
C PRO A 185 14.32 -20.00 3.92
N VAL A 186 13.36 -19.57 4.75
CA VAL A 186 12.56 -18.37 4.49
C VAL A 186 13.43 -17.13 4.31
N ASN A 187 13.03 -16.27 3.38
CA ASN A 187 13.65 -14.97 3.19
C ASN A 187 12.99 -13.95 4.12
N THR A 188 13.53 -13.78 5.32
CA THR A 188 12.99 -12.87 6.34
C THR A 188 12.79 -11.44 5.85
N ILE A 189 13.68 -10.94 4.98
CA ILE A 189 13.58 -9.57 4.44
C ILE A 189 12.36 -9.46 3.52
N LYS A 190 12.22 -10.39 2.56
CA LYS A 190 11.10 -10.39 1.61
C LYS A 190 9.75 -10.70 2.27
N GLN A 191 9.70 -11.66 3.19
CA GLN A 191 8.51 -11.96 4.00
C GLN A 191 8.03 -10.68 4.72
N ARG A 192 8.95 -9.99 5.41
CA ARG A 192 8.66 -8.74 6.12
C ARG A 192 8.14 -7.64 5.21
N SER A 193 8.85 -7.33 4.12
CA SER A 193 8.53 -6.19 3.27
C SER A 193 7.28 -6.40 2.43
N ALA A 194 7.01 -7.64 2.02
CA ALA A 194 5.89 -7.97 1.15
C ALA A 194 4.58 -8.26 1.92
N PHE A 195 4.63 -8.46 3.24
CA PHE A 195 3.41 -8.82 3.97
C PHE A 195 2.36 -7.70 4.01
N PRO A 196 2.68 -6.44 4.34
CA PRO A 196 1.70 -5.36 4.29
C PRO A 196 0.98 -5.21 2.94
N PRO A 197 1.68 -5.13 1.77
CA PRO A 197 1.00 -5.08 0.47
C PRO A 197 0.15 -6.32 0.22
N ASN A 198 0.68 -7.51 0.47
CA ASN A 198 -0.03 -8.75 0.17
C ASN A 198 -1.30 -8.91 1.02
N TYR A 199 -1.27 -8.45 2.28
CA TYR A 199 -2.45 -8.48 3.14
C TYR A 199 -3.54 -7.54 2.62
N VAL A 200 -3.19 -6.31 2.25
CA VAL A 200 -4.18 -5.38 1.67
C VAL A 200 -4.70 -5.86 0.32
N HIS A 201 -3.84 -6.44 -0.53
CA HIS A 201 -4.28 -7.11 -1.76
C HIS A 201 -5.23 -8.28 -1.50
N SER A 202 -5.07 -8.98 -0.38
CA SER A 202 -6.04 -10.03 -0.04
C SER A 202 -7.41 -9.46 0.36
N LEU A 203 -7.44 -8.25 0.93
CA LEU A 203 -8.68 -7.56 1.30
C LEU A 203 -9.36 -6.89 0.11
N ASP A 204 -8.60 -6.29 -0.82
CA ASP A 204 -9.16 -5.76 -2.06
C ASP A 204 -9.82 -6.87 -2.90
N SER A 205 -9.16 -8.04 -2.98
CA SER A 205 -9.68 -9.22 -3.65
C SER A 205 -10.96 -9.72 -2.99
N CYS A 206 -11.02 -9.70 -1.65
CA CYS A 206 -12.25 -10.04 -0.93
C CYS A 206 -13.38 -9.04 -1.21
N HIS A 207 -13.09 -7.75 -1.19
CA HIS A 207 -14.07 -6.71 -1.51
C HIS A 207 -14.62 -6.88 -2.94
N MET A 208 -13.72 -7.14 -3.89
CA MET A 208 -14.08 -7.41 -5.27
C MET A 208 -14.97 -8.65 -5.41
N MET A 209 -14.61 -9.76 -4.78
CA MET A 209 -15.39 -11.01 -4.82
C MET A 209 -16.76 -10.87 -4.13
N LEU A 210 -16.81 -10.21 -2.97
CA LEU A 210 -18.05 -9.91 -2.25
C LEU A 210 -19.00 -9.08 -3.11
N THR A 211 -18.48 -8.03 -3.76
CA THR A 211 -19.23 -7.20 -4.70
C THR A 211 -19.76 -8.03 -5.87
N ALA A 212 -18.92 -8.89 -6.47
CA ALA A 212 -19.35 -9.74 -7.59
C ALA A 212 -20.47 -10.71 -7.20
N ILE A 213 -20.38 -11.32 -6.01
CA ILE A 213 -21.41 -12.22 -5.46
C ILE A 213 -22.72 -11.46 -5.27
N GLU A 214 -22.68 -10.26 -4.70
CA GLU A 214 -23.87 -9.47 -4.46
C GLU A 214 -24.49 -8.97 -5.77
N CYS A 215 -23.69 -8.44 -6.70
CA CYS A 215 -24.14 -8.08 -8.06
C CYS A 215 -24.88 -9.24 -8.75
N LYS A 216 -24.36 -10.47 -8.62
CA LYS A 216 -25.02 -11.67 -9.17
C LYS A 216 -26.41 -11.91 -8.57
N LYS A 217 -26.60 -11.70 -7.27
CA LYS A 217 -27.93 -11.84 -6.63
C LYS A 217 -28.94 -10.83 -7.16
N HIS A 218 -28.46 -9.64 -7.55
CA HIS A 218 -29.28 -8.57 -8.14
C HIS A 218 -29.37 -8.64 -9.67
N ASN A 219 -28.88 -9.72 -10.30
CA ASN A 219 -28.82 -9.88 -11.76
C ASN A 219 -28.08 -8.74 -12.49
N ILE A 220 -27.04 -8.19 -11.85
CA ILE A 220 -26.19 -7.15 -12.43
C ILE A 220 -24.99 -7.82 -13.12
N ALA A 221 -24.79 -7.53 -14.40
CA ALA A 221 -23.58 -7.93 -15.11
C ALA A 221 -22.34 -7.28 -14.47
N TYR A 222 -21.31 -8.06 -14.20
CA TYR A 222 -20.14 -7.63 -13.45
C TYR A 222 -18.85 -8.03 -14.15
N ALA A 223 -17.93 -7.09 -14.28
CA ALA A 223 -16.54 -7.33 -14.62
C ALA A 223 -15.65 -6.46 -13.73
N SER A 224 -14.39 -6.86 -13.53
CA SER A 224 -13.45 -6.05 -12.77
C SER A 224 -12.00 -6.27 -13.19
N VAL A 225 -11.21 -5.21 -13.06
CA VAL A 225 -9.74 -5.25 -13.14
C VAL A 225 -9.22 -4.77 -11.80
N HIS A 226 -8.98 -5.69 -10.87
CA HIS A 226 -8.61 -5.39 -9.49
C HIS A 226 -9.59 -4.41 -8.82
N ASP A 227 -9.18 -3.15 -8.63
CA ASP A 227 -9.94 -2.08 -7.98
C ASP A 227 -10.79 -1.23 -8.95
N SER A 228 -10.96 -1.69 -10.20
CA SER A 228 -11.86 -1.10 -11.19
C SER A 228 -13.06 -2.02 -11.46
N TYR A 229 -14.28 -1.51 -11.32
CA TYR A 229 -15.53 -2.27 -11.31
C TYR A 229 -16.46 -1.83 -12.44
N TRP A 230 -16.87 -2.77 -13.30
CA TRP A 230 -17.57 -2.48 -14.56
C TRP A 230 -18.92 -3.21 -14.61
N THR A 231 -19.91 -2.52 -15.18
CA THR A 231 -21.26 -3.03 -15.43
C THR A 231 -21.88 -2.27 -16.62
N HIS A 232 -23.12 -2.58 -16.99
CA HIS A 232 -23.85 -1.81 -17.99
C HIS A 232 -24.28 -0.45 -17.46
N ALA A 233 -24.41 0.56 -18.33
CA ALA A 233 -24.71 1.94 -17.94
C ALA A 233 -25.98 2.07 -17.07
N CYS A 234 -27.01 1.25 -17.32
CA CYS A 234 -28.27 1.27 -16.58
C CYS A 234 -28.16 0.75 -15.13
N THR A 235 -27.09 0.04 -14.77
CA THR A 235 -26.90 -0.59 -13.45
C THR A 235 -25.76 0.04 -12.63
N VAL A 236 -25.12 1.10 -13.13
CA VAL A 236 -23.99 1.76 -12.46
C VAL A 236 -24.36 2.26 -11.06
N ASP A 237 -25.50 2.95 -10.92
CA ASP A 237 -25.94 3.48 -9.62
C ASP A 237 -26.23 2.37 -8.60
N HIS A 238 -26.77 1.25 -9.06
CA HIS A 238 -27.06 0.10 -8.21
C HIS A 238 -25.75 -0.59 -7.77
N MET A 239 -24.84 -0.87 -8.71
CA MET A 239 -23.53 -1.43 -8.41
C MET A 239 -22.72 -0.52 -7.48
N SER A 240 -22.82 0.81 -7.64
CA SER A 240 -22.14 1.79 -6.78
C SER A 240 -22.61 1.72 -5.31
N LYS A 241 -23.89 1.41 -5.07
CA LYS A 241 -24.41 1.15 -3.71
C LYS A 241 -23.85 -0.15 -3.15
N ILE A 242 -23.93 -1.23 -3.92
CA ILE A 242 -23.39 -2.55 -3.53
C ILE A 242 -21.90 -2.45 -3.18
N LEU A 243 -21.09 -1.76 -3.98
CA LEU A 243 -19.67 -1.55 -3.72
C LEU A 243 -19.42 -0.94 -2.34
N ARG A 244 -20.17 0.12 -1.99
CA ARG A 244 -20.05 0.79 -0.69
C ARG A 244 -20.52 -0.12 0.44
N ASP A 245 -21.64 -0.80 0.26
CA ASP A 245 -22.19 -1.71 1.27
C ASP A 245 -21.24 -2.86 1.58
N GLN A 246 -20.68 -3.50 0.55
CA GLN A 246 -19.73 -4.61 0.69
C GLN A 246 -18.38 -4.14 1.28
N PHE A 247 -17.95 -2.91 0.99
CA PHE A 247 -16.76 -2.34 1.63
C PHE A 247 -16.98 -2.13 3.12
N VAL A 248 -18.13 -1.55 3.50
CA VAL A 248 -18.49 -1.34 4.91
C VAL A 248 -18.66 -2.66 5.64
N GLU A 249 -19.32 -3.66 5.02
CA GLU A 249 -19.48 -4.99 5.59
C GLU A 249 -18.14 -5.68 5.85
N LEU A 250 -17.20 -5.62 4.89
CA LEU A 250 -15.86 -6.18 5.03
C LEU A 250 -15.10 -5.54 6.20
N HIS A 251 -15.05 -4.21 6.25
CA HIS A 251 -14.24 -3.47 7.24
C HIS A 251 -14.92 -3.27 8.59
N SER A 252 -16.22 -3.55 8.71
CA SER A 252 -16.91 -3.63 10.01
C SER A 252 -16.48 -4.85 10.83
N GLN A 253 -15.83 -5.83 10.19
CA GLN A 253 -15.26 -6.98 10.88
C GLN A 253 -13.95 -6.61 11.59
N PRO A 254 -13.60 -7.28 12.71
CA PRO A 254 -12.36 -7.02 13.43
C PRO A 254 -11.14 -7.68 12.74
N LEU A 255 -10.85 -7.27 11.50
CA LEU A 255 -9.90 -7.93 10.59
C LEU A 255 -8.49 -8.12 11.18
N LEU A 256 -7.90 -7.07 11.74
CA LEU A 256 -6.56 -7.12 12.34
C LEU A 256 -6.52 -7.98 13.62
N HIS A 257 -7.61 -7.98 14.40
CA HIS A 257 -7.72 -8.80 15.60
C HIS A 257 -7.82 -10.28 15.24
N ARG A 258 -8.68 -10.64 14.28
CA ARG A 258 -8.76 -12.00 13.74
C ARG A 258 -7.43 -12.48 13.16
N LEU A 259 -6.71 -11.60 12.46
CA LEU A 259 -5.37 -11.91 11.96
C LEU A 259 -4.40 -12.21 13.10
N ARG A 260 -4.39 -11.38 14.16
CA ARG A 260 -3.55 -11.59 15.34
C ARG A 260 -3.89 -12.91 16.05
N GLU A 261 -5.17 -13.20 16.25
CA GLU A 261 -5.63 -14.46 16.84
C GLU A 261 -5.18 -15.66 16.02
N TRP A 262 -5.27 -15.57 14.70
CA TRP A 262 -4.78 -16.60 13.79
C TRP A 262 -3.25 -16.79 13.92
N PHE A 263 -2.48 -15.71 14.03
CA PHE A 263 -1.03 -15.77 14.26
C PHE A 263 -0.68 -16.44 15.59
N ILE A 264 -1.37 -16.07 16.67
CA ILE A 264 -1.17 -16.67 17.99
C ILE A 264 -1.51 -18.17 17.93
N LYS A 265 -2.66 -18.53 17.36
CA LYS A 265 -3.10 -19.92 17.26
C LYS A 265 -2.18 -20.76 16.38
N ARG A 266 -1.58 -20.20 15.32
CA ARG A 266 -0.71 -20.96 14.40
C ARG A 266 0.73 -21.03 14.88
N TYR A 267 1.31 -19.88 15.23
CA TYR A 267 2.75 -19.75 15.50
C TYR A 267 3.08 -19.62 16.99
N GLY A 268 2.09 -19.33 17.84
CA GLY A 268 2.27 -19.16 19.28
C GLY A 268 2.14 -20.44 20.12
N LYS A 269 1.79 -21.60 19.52
CA LYS A 269 1.46 -22.83 20.26
C LYS A 269 2.55 -23.37 21.18
N ASP A 270 3.81 -23.03 20.94
CA ASP A 270 4.94 -23.50 21.74
C ASP A 270 5.40 -22.48 22.81
N GLY A 271 4.68 -21.36 23.00
CA GLY A 271 5.09 -20.27 23.90
C GLY A 271 6.34 -19.51 23.43
N ARG A 272 6.84 -19.81 22.23
CA ARG A 272 8.10 -19.26 21.68
C ARG A 272 7.96 -17.85 21.10
N VAL A 273 6.72 -17.39 20.88
CA VAL A 273 6.45 -16.22 20.04
C VAL A 273 5.29 -15.39 20.60
N GLU A 274 5.59 -14.15 20.98
CA GLU A 274 4.58 -13.15 21.35
C GLU A 274 4.36 -12.16 20.21
N PHE A 275 3.09 -11.87 19.91
CA PHE A 275 2.71 -10.91 18.88
C PHE A 275 2.27 -9.58 19.50
N PRO A 276 2.74 -8.44 18.96
CA PRO A 276 2.37 -7.11 19.47
C PRO A 276 0.84 -6.92 19.42
N PRO A 277 0.28 -6.08 20.33
CA PRO A 277 -1.13 -5.74 20.28
C PRO A 277 -1.50 -5.07 18.97
N VAL A 278 -2.76 -5.20 18.55
CA VAL A 278 -3.28 -4.53 17.36
C VAL A 278 -3.24 -3.01 17.60
N PRO A 279 -2.82 -2.18 16.62
CA PRO A 279 -2.89 -0.73 16.76
C PRO A 279 -4.32 -0.26 17.05
N GLU A 280 -4.46 0.77 17.88
CA GLU A 280 -5.76 1.35 18.18
C GLU A 280 -6.43 1.90 16.91
N ARG A 281 -7.73 1.65 16.80
CA ARG A 281 -8.55 2.13 15.70
C ARG A 281 -9.02 3.55 16.01
N GLY A 282 -8.85 4.46 15.04
CA GLY A 282 -9.33 5.83 15.12
C GLY A 282 -10.85 5.97 15.04
N PRO A 283 -11.37 7.20 15.11
CA PRO A 283 -12.78 7.49 15.33
C PRO A 283 -13.67 7.37 14.09
N LEU A 284 -13.12 7.05 12.91
CA LEU A 284 -13.90 6.98 11.67
C LEU A 284 -15.08 6.00 11.77
N ASP A 285 -16.29 6.54 11.64
CA ASP A 285 -17.48 5.77 11.38
C ASP A 285 -17.48 5.30 9.92
N LEU A 286 -17.50 3.98 9.69
CA LEU A 286 -17.52 3.41 8.35
C LEU A 286 -18.86 3.58 7.65
N GLN A 287 -19.96 3.82 8.37
CA GLN A 287 -21.28 3.98 7.72
C GLN A 287 -21.32 5.19 6.79
N VAL A 288 -20.47 6.20 7.01
CA VAL A 288 -20.38 7.38 6.14
C VAL A 288 -19.96 7.03 4.70
N VAL A 289 -19.25 5.91 4.50
CA VAL A 289 -18.81 5.44 3.17
C VAL A 289 -20.00 5.17 2.25
N LYS A 290 -21.13 4.71 2.80
CA LYS A 290 -22.37 4.48 2.03
C LYS A 290 -22.89 5.75 1.37
N GLN A 291 -22.59 6.91 1.94
CA GLN A 291 -22.99 8.22 1.41
C GLN A 291 -21.90 8.86 0.53
N SER A 292 -20.70 8.26 0.45
CA SER A 292 -19.59 8.84 -0.31
C SER A 292 -19.76 8.65 -1.81
N LYS A 293 -20.07 9.76 -2.52
CA LYS A 293 -20.25 9.78 -3.97
C LYS A 293 -18.97 9.43 -4.73
N TYR A 294 -17.81 9.83 -4.21
CA TYR A 294 -16.51 9.74 -4.92
C TYR A 294 -15.64 8.56 -4.48
N PHE A 295 -16.20 7.61 -3.71
CA PHE A 295 -15.47 6.44 -3.21
C PHE A 295 -14.87 5.59 -4.35
N PHE A 296 -15.68 5.30 -5.36
CA PHE A 296 -15.26 4.80 -6.67
C PHE A 296 -15.93 5.69 -7.73
N HIS A 297 -15.12 6.54 -8.37
CA HIS A 297 -15.51 7.45 -9.44
C HIS A 297 -14.61 7.24 -10.66
#